data_AF-A0A1Y5P916-F1
#
_entry.id   AF-A0A1Y5P916-F1
#
_cell.length_a   1.000
_cell.length_b   1.000
_cell.length_c   1.000
_cell.angle_alpha   90.00
_cell.angle_beta   90.00
_cell.angle_gamma   90.00
#
_symmetry.space_group_name_H-M   'P 1'
#
loop_
_entity.id
_entity.type
_entity.pdbx_description
1 polymer ?
#
loop_
_entity_poly.entity_id
_entity_poly.type
_entity_poly.pdbx_seq_one_letter_code
_entity_poly.pdbx_strand_id
1 'polypeptide(L)' 'MSNDASWVDGDNVKPISKAIGAAWSAMDRLYFHSHTDADILKHADQISRALTRVRRETRANQHLT' A
#
# COMPACT_ATOMS: atom_id res chain seq x y z
N MET A 1 -0.99 -5.84 -29.27
CA MET A 1 -1.74 -5.41 -28.08
C MET A 1 -1.14 -6.17 -26.91
N SER A 2 -0.33 -5.51 -26.08
CA SER A 2 0.32 -6.16 -24.96
C SER A 2 -0.76 -6.59 -23.96
N ASN A 3 -0.85 -7.90 -23.75
CA ASN A 3 -1.76 -8.49 -22.79
C ASN A 3 -1.20 -8.19 -21.39
N ASP A 4 -1.40 -6.97 -20.89
CA ASP A 4 -1.09 -6.53 -19.51
C ASP A 4 -2.00 -7.21 -18.45
N ALA A 5 -2.49 -8.40 -18.77
CA ALA A 5 -3.19 -9.31 -17.87
C ALA A 5 -2.19 -10.08 -16.99
N SER A 6 -1.05 -9.45 -16.65
CA SER A 6 -0.08 -9.94 -15.67
C SER A 6 -0.55 -9.65 -14.24
N TRP A 7 -1.87 -9.64 -14.00
CA TRP A 7 -2.42 -9.76 -12.65
C TRP A 7 -2.01 -11.12 -12.11
N VAL A 8 -0.79 -11.10 -11.58
CA VAL A 8 0.06 -12.15 -11.06
C VAL A 8 -0.76 -13.14 -10.26
N ASP A 9 -0.33 -14.40 -10.25
CA ASP A 9 -0.76 -15.47 -9.33
C ASP A 9 -1.43 -14.91 -8.06
N GLY A 10 -2.66 -15.36 -7.77
CA GLY A 10 -3.51 -14.76 -6.74
C GLY A 10 -2.84 -14.67 -5.35
N ASP A 11 -1.80 -15.47 -5.10
CA ASP A 11 -0.99 -15.43 -3.89
C ASP A 11 0.00 -14.27 -3.83
N ASN A 12 0.57 -13.84 -4.96
CA ASN A 12 1.51 -12.72 -5.05
C ASN A 12 0.79 -11.35 -5.01
N VAL A 13 -0.50 -11.30 -5.32
CA VAL A 13 -1.31 -10.07 -5.24
C VAL A 13 -1.81 -9.82 -3.82
N LYS A 14 -2.05 -10.86 -3.02
CA LYS A 14 -2.53 -10.72 -1.62
C LYS A 14 -1.64 -9.78 -0.77
N PRO A 15 -0.29 -9.88 -0.79
CA PRO A 15 0.58 -8.96 -0.05
C PRO A 15 0.47 -7.50 -0.52
N ILE A 16 0.39 -7.28 -1.84
CA ILE A 16 0.23 -5.93 -2.42
C ILE A 16 -1.11 -5.33 -2.02
N SER A 17 -2.21 -6.06 -2.24
CA SER A 17 -3.57 -5.62 -1.88
C SER A 17 -3.69 -5.33 -0.40
N LYS A 18 -3.08 -6.16 0.46
CA LYS A 18 -3.02 -5.89 1.92
C LYS A 18 -2.27 -4.60 2.24
N ALA A 19 -1.15 -4.33 1.56
CA ALA A 19 -0.37 -3.10 1.76
C ALA A 19 -1.13 -1.85 1.26
N ILE A 20 -1.82 -1.95 0.12
CA ILE A 20 -2.70 -0.90 -0.39
C ILE A 20 -3.84 -0.63 0.61
N GLY A 21 -4.49 -1.67 1.13
CA GLY A 21 -5.54 -1.54 2.14
C GLY A 21 -5.02 -0.84 3.41
N ALA A 22 -3.81 -1.16 3.86
CA ALA A 22 -3.19 -0.47 4.99
C ALA A 22 -2.94 1.02 4.72
N ALA A 23 -2.51 1.38 3.50
CA ALA A 23 -2.33 2.78 3.10
C ALA A 23 -3.67 3.52 3.09
N TRP A 24 -4.73 2.89 2.55
CA TRP A 24 -6.08 3.44 2.54
C TRP A 24 -6.60 3.69 3.95
N SER A 25 -6.52 2.70 4.84
CA SER A 25 -6.96 2.87 6.24
C SER A 25 -6.16 3.94 6.99
N ALA A 26 -4.88 4.15 6.64
CA ALA A 26 -4.08 5.22 7.24
C ALA A 26 -4.47 6.60 6.68
N MET A 27 -4.80 6.70 5.39
CA MET A 27 -5.37 7.93 4.80
C MET A 27 -6.72 8.29 5.39
N ASP A 28 -7.59 7.30 5.58
CA ASP A 28 -8.89 7.48 6.22
C ASP A 28 -8.73 8.07 7.64
N ARG A 29 -7.81 7.51 8.44
CA ARG A 29 -7.46 8.07 9.76
C ARG A 29 -6.84 9.46 9.70
N LEU A 30 -5.98 9.71 8.72
CA LEU A 30 -5.40 11.03 8.52
C LEU A 30 -6.49 12.07 8.29
N TYR A 31 -7.45 11.75 7.42
CA TYR A 31 -8.47 12.70 6.98
C TYR A 31 -9.63 12.87 7.98
N PHE A 32 -10.14 11.77 8.55
CA PHE A 32 -11.34 11.79 9.40
C PHE A 32 -11.05 11.71 10.90
N HIS A 33 -9.86 11.26 11.30
CA HIS A 33 -9.58 10.88 12.70
C HIS A 33 -8.32 11.55 13.27
N SER A 34 -7.82 12.61 12.64
CA SER A 34 -6.71 13.41 13.18
C SER A 34 -7.25 14.68 13.82
N HIS A 35 -7.00 14.85 15.11
CA HIS A 35 -7.45 16.03 15.86
C HIS A 35 -6.29 16.94 16.29
N THR A 36 -5.06 16.47 16.08
CA THR A 36 -3.83 17.17 16.47
C THR A 36 -2.74 16.99 15.40
N ASP A 37 -1.75 17.88 15.40
CA ASP A 37 -0.57 17.76 14.53
C ASP A 37 0.19 16.44 14.77
N ALA A 38 0.18 15.94 16.01
CA ALA A 38 0.78 14.66 16.35
C ALA A 38 0.04 13.49 15.68
N ASP A 39 -1.30 13.53 15.61
CA ASP A 39 -2.10 12.53 14.89
C ASP A 39 -1.83 12.60 13.39
N ILE A 40 -1.76 13.81 12.83
CA ILE A 40 -1.45 14.05 11.41
C ILE A 40 -0.09 13.42 11.07
N LEU A 41 0.95 13.74 11.83
CA LEU A 41 2.30 13.18 11.63
C LEU A 41 2.32 11.66 11.76
N LYS A 42 1.63 11.12 12.77
CA LYS A 42 1.52 9.68 13.00
C LYS A 42 0.86 8.97 11.82
N HIS A 43 -0.29 9.46 11.34
CA HIS A 43 -1.00 8.84 10.23
C HIS A 43 -0.27 9.03 8.90
N ALA A 44 0.38 10.18 8.68
CA ALA A 44 1.26 10.41 7.54
C ALA A 44 2.45 9.43 7.50
N ASP A 45 3.07 9.12 8.65
CA ASP A 45 4.12 8.10 8.73
C ASP A 45 3.59 6.70 8.41
N GLN A 46 2.39 6.36 8.90
CA GLN A 46 1.73 5.08 8.58
C GLN A 46 1.48 4.92 7.07
N ILE A 47 0.99 5.97 6.40
CA ILE A 47 0.81 6.00 4.94
C ILE A 47 2.16 5.76 4.25
N SER A 48 3.20 6.51 4.63
CA SER A 48 4.53 6.41 4.04
C SER A 48 5.11 4.99 4.15
N ARG A 49 4.95 4.34 5.31
CA ARG A 49 5.36 2.94 5.52
C ARG A 49 4.56 1.97 4.67
N ALA A 50 3.25 2.14 4.58
CA ALA A 50 2.38 1.27 3.78
C ALA A 50 2.72 1.37 2.28
N LEU A 51 2.92 2.58 1.76
CA LEU A 51 3.33 2.80 0.37
C LEU A 51 4.74 2.25 0.10
N THR A 52 5.65 2.32 1.07
CA THR A 52 6.96 1.66 0.98
C THR A 52 6.81 0.14 0.86
N ARG A 53 5.88 -0.47 1.62
CA ARG A 53 5.56 -1.90 1.48
C ARG A 53 5.00 -2.19 0.09
N VAL A 54 4.04 -1.41 -0.42
CA VAL A 54 3.50 -1.58 -1.78
C VAL A 54 4.63 -1.63 -2.80
N ARG A 55 5.52 -0.62 -2.81
CA ARG A 55 6.65 -0.58 -3.74
C ARG A 55 7.56 -1.81 -3.62
N ARG A 56 7.83 -2.26 -2.39
CA ARG A 56 8.66 -3.46 -2.15
C ARG A 56 8.01 -4.72 -2.71
N GLU A 57 6.73 -4.96 -2.41
CA GLU A 57 6.03 -6.16 -2.88
C GLU A 57 5.86 -6.13 -4.40
N THR A 58 5.58 -4.98 -5.00
CA THR A 58 5.50 -4.85 -6.46
C THR A 58 6.84 -5.17 -7.13
N ARG A 59 7.96 -4.68 -6.59
CA ARG A 59 9.29 -5.03 -7.10
C ARG A 59 9.60 -6.51 -6.94
N ALA A 60 9.28 -7.11 -5.78
CA ALA A 60 9.46 -8.53 -5.57
C ALA A 60 8.70 -9.37 -6.62
N ASN A 61 7.46 -8.98 -6.95
CA ASN A 61 6.68 -9.65 -7.98
C ASN A 61 7.27 -9.49 -9.39
N GLN A 62 7.86 -8.34 -9.73
CA GLN A 62 8.54 -8.14 -11.01
C GLN A 62 9.79 -9.03 -11.19
N HIS A 63 10.42 -9.45 -10.09
CA HIS A 63 11.57 -10.37 -10.14
C HIS A 63 11.16 -11.85 -10.17
N LEU A 64 9.87 -12.16 -9.99
CA LEU A 64 9.33 -13.53 -10.05
C LEU A 64 8.80 -13.90 -11.45
N THR A 65 8.66 -12.91 -12.34
CA THR A 65 8.27 -13.05 -13.76
C THR A 65 9.48 -13.00 -14.67
#